data_AF-A0A820UB25-F1
#
_entry.id   AF-A0A820UB25-F1
#
_cell.length_a   1.000
_cell.length_b   1.000
_cell.length_c   1.000
_cell.angle_alpha   90.00
_cell.angle_beta   90.00
_cell.angle_gamma   90.00
#
_symmetry.space_group_name_H-M   'P 1'
#
loop_
_entity.id
_entity.type
_entity.pdbx_description
1 polymer ?
#
loop_
_entity_poly.entity_id
_entity_poly.type
_entity_poly.pdbx_seq_one_letter_code
_entity_poly.pdbx_strand_id
1 'polypeptide(L)'
;MLSLNSSDHHFIRKFYDLKPNEEQVEILRKRIFLQRLPSRIDKIINQTIEPIELLLSNSTINKDQRASLISSCSKTITQYKFDLMSLNLNIMENIKRDHQQSLKDLQLKLIISNHDETSIEVIKAGQIAMRKRHHPCRLFFINCAAVTRRANSASQLRVL
;
A
#
# COMPACT_ATOMS: atom_id res chain seq x y z
N MET A 1 -4.69 -4.18 -16.82
CA MET A 1 -5.26 -4.99 -15.70
C MET A 1 -4.12 -5.71 -15.02
N LEU A 2 -3.77 -5.35 -13.79
CA LEU A 2 -2.85 -6.12 -12.96
C LEU A 2 -3.70 -7.10 -12.15
N SER A 3 -3.73 -8.37 -12.57
CA SER A 3 -4.39 -9.41 -11.77
C SER A 3 -3.48 -9.76 -10.60
N LEU A 4 -3.84 -9.31 -9.39
CA LEU A 4 -3.24 -9.83 -8.16
C LEU A 4 -3.50 -11.34 -8.13
N ASN A 5 -2.42 -12.11 -8.23
CA ASN A 5 -2.52 -13.58 -8.22
C ASN A 5 -2.58 -14.09 -6.77
N SER A 6 -2.91 -15.36 -6.57
CA SER A 6 -3.06 -15.93 -5.21
C SER A 6 -1.77 -15.84 -4.38
N SER A 7 -0.62 -15.78 -5.05
CA SER A 7 0.69 -15.52 -4.45
C SER A 7 0.76 -14.12 -3.85
N ASP A 8 0.31 -13.09 -4.56
CA ASP A 8 0.28 -11.71 -4.06
C ASP A 8 -0.61 -11.58 -2.81
N HIS A 9 -1.77 -12.26 -2.80
CA HIS A 9 -2.63 -12.34 -1.62
C HIS A 9 -1.96 -13.02 -0.43
N HIS A 10 -1.17 -14.06 -0.66
CA HIS A 10 -0.41 -14.74 0.39
C HIS A 10 0.72 -13.85 0.94
N PHE A 11 1.44 -13.10 0.10
CA PHE A 11 2.49 -12.16 0.54
C PHE A 11 1.91 -10.99 1.34
N ILE A 12 0.81 -10.39 0.85
CA ILE A 12 0.10 -9.32 1.55
C ILE A 12 -0.38 -9.83 2.93
N ARG A 13 -1.01 -11.00 2.98
CA ARG A 13 -1.48 -11.62 4.22
C ARG A 13 -0.33 -11.88 5.19
N LYS A 14 0.79 -12.46 4.73
CA LYS A 14 1.97 -12.72 5.56
C LYS A 14 2.65 -11.43 6.06
N PHE A 15 2.59 -10.33 5.31
CA PHE A 15 3.12 -9.02 5.70
C PHE A 15 2.25 -8.35 6.77
N TYR A 16 0.91 -8.49 6.69
CA TYR A 16 -0.03 -7.97 7.69
C TYR A 16 -0.25 -8.91 8.90
N ASP A 17 0.04 -10.20 8.77
CA ASP A 17 0.00 -11.20 9.85
C ASP A 17 1.29 -11.21 10.71
N LEU A 18 2.32 -10.45 10.33
CA LEU A 18 3.41 -10.09 11.23
C LEU A 18 2.89 -9.11 12.27
N LYS A 19 2.06 -9.60 13.21
CA LYS A 19 1.84 -8.91 14.47
C LYS A 19 3.23 -8.72 15.10
N PRO A 20 3.73 -7.48 15.25
CA PRO A 20 4.95 -7.29 16.00
C PRO A 20 4.69 -7.88 17.39
N ASN A 21 5.56 -8.79 17.83
CA ASN A 21 5.46 -9.43 19.14
C ASN A 21 5.20 -8.31 20.17
N GLU A 22 4.16 -8.44 21.00
CA GLU A 22 3.77 -7.40 21.97
C GLU A 22 4.97 -6.96 22.82
N GLU A 23 5.86 -7.90 23.12
CA GLU A 23 7.13 -7.65 23.79
C GLU A 23 8.07 -6.72 23.01
N GLN A 24 8.18 -6.87 21.69
CA GLN A 24 8.99 -5.98 20.84
C GLN A 24 8.38 -4.58 20.76
N VAL A 25 7.05 -4.49 20.68
CA VAL A 25 6.33 -3.21 20.71
C VAL A 25 6.53 -2.50 22.04
N GLU A 26 6.50 -3.25 23.15
CA GLU A 26 6.72 -2.68 24.48
C GLU A 26 8.17 -2.28 24.72
N ILE A 27 9.14 -3.04 24.21
CA ILE A 27 10.56 -2.65 24.19
C ILE A 27 10.75 -1.38 23.37
N LEU A 28 10.10 -1.26 22.21
CA LEU A 28 10.12 -0.05 21.39
C LEU A 28 9.48 1.12 22.14
N ARG A 29 8.31 0.95 22.77
CA ARG A 29 7.67 1.99 23.59
C ARG A 29 8.56 2.43 24.74
N LYS A 30 9.17 1.50 25.48
CA LYS A 30 10.12 1.80 26.55
C LYS A 30 11.36 2.52 26.01
N ARG A 31 11.89 2.13 24.85
CA ARG A 31 13.05 2.82 24.22
C ARG A 31 12.72 4.22 23.72
N ILE A 32 11.53 4.42 23.16
CA ILE A 32 11.03 5.74 22.75
C ILE A 32 10.81 6.62 23.98
N PHE A 33 10.18 6.08 25.03
CA PHE A 33 9.94 6.77 26.29
C PHE A 33 11.24 7.16 27.00
N LEU A 34 12.25 6.28 26.98
CA LEU A 34 13.58 6.55 27.54
C LEU A 34 14.50 7.30 26.56
N GLN A 35 14.02 7.68 25.37
CA GLN A 35 14.79 8.33 24.31
C GLN A 35 16.12 7.64 23.96
N ARG A 36 16.14 6.30 24.04
CA ARG A 36 17.34 5.50 23.77
C ARG A 36 17.41 5.08 22.31
N LEU A 37 18.51 5.43 21.65
CA LEU A 37 18.80 5.00 20.28
C LEU A 37 18.69 3.48 20.11
N PRO A 38 18.34 3.00 18.90
CA PRO A 38 18.48 1.60 18.55
C PRO A 38 19.91 1.10 18.81
N SER A 39 20.05 -0.10 19.39
CA SER A 39 21.34 -0.65 19.84
C SER A 39 22.42 -0.67 18.76
N ARG A 40 22.04 -0.91 17.50
CA ARG A 40 22.97 -0.88 16.37
C ARG A 40 23.53 0.52 16.11
N ILE A 41 22.68 1.54 16.19
CA ILE A 41 23.06 2.94 15.97
C ILE A 41 23.93 3.42 17.12
N ASP A 42 23.51 3.12 18.36
CA ASP A 42 24.30 3.45 19.55
C ASP A 42 25.69 2.81 19.52
N LYS A 43 25.79 1.54 19.11
CA LYS A 43 27.06 0.83 18.93
C LYS A 43 27.97 1.51 17.90
N ILE A 44 27.44 1.93 16.75
CA ILE A 44 28.22 2.62 15.72
C ILE A 44 28.76 3.95 16.26
N ILE A 45 27.92 4.72 16.95
CA ILE A 45 28.31 5.99 17.54
C ILE A 45 29.43 5.78 18.55
N ASN A 46 29.29 4.82 19.46
CA ASN A 46 30.31 4.52 20.46
C ASN A 46 31.63 4.08 19.81
N GLN A 47 31.59 3.26 18.75
CA GLN A 47 32.78 2.87 17.98
C GLN A 47 33.48 4.04 17.29
N THR A 48 32.73 5.02 16.78
CA THR A 48 33.33 6.22 16.18
C THR A 48 33.94 7.18 17.20
N ILE A 49 33.52 7.10 18.47
CA ILE A 49 33.99 7.96 19.56
C ILE A 49 35.21 7.38 20.25
N GLU A 50 35.34 6.05 20.29
CA GLU A 50 36.44 5.32 20.95
C GLU A 50 37.85 5.86 20.60
N PRO A 51 38.18 6.19 19.33
CA PRO A 51 39.48 6.77 18.99
C PRO A 51 39.68 8.19 19.56
N ILE A 52 38.59 8.97 19.65
CA ILE A 52 38.60 10.35 20.17
C ILE A 52 38.82 10.31 21.69
N GLU A 53 38.16 9.40 22.40
CA GLU A 53 38.37 9.19 23.84
C GLU A 53 39.80 8.75 24.15
N LEU A 54 40.39 7.90 23.30
CA LEU A 54 41.77 7.45 23.44
C LEU A 54 42.77 8.59 23.19
N LEU A 55 42.50 9.45 22.20
CA LEU A 55 43.28 10.67 21.93
C LEU A 55 43.22 11.67 23.08
N LEU A 56 42.03 11.90 23.63
CA LEU A 56 41.81 12.77 24.80
C LEU A 56 42.39 12.17 26.08
N SER A 57 42.74 10.88 26.07
CA SER A 57 43.35 10.19 27.21
C SER A 57 44.86 10.38 27.34
N ASN A 58 45.52 10.89 26.30
CA ASN A 58 46.96 11.13 26.29
C ASN A 58 47.38 12.29 27.21
N SER A 59 48.60 12.21 27.75
CA SER A 59 49.10 13.07 28.84
C SER A 59 49.63 14.44 28.40
N THR A 60 49.53 14.79 27.11
CA THR A 60 50.11 16.03 26.57
C THR A 60 49.27 17.28 26.85
N ILE A 61 48.02 17.11 27.28
CA ILE A 61 47.06 18.20 27.56
C ILE A 61 46.96 18.42 29.08
N ASN A 62 46.88 19.69 29.49
CA ASN A 62 46.64 20.07 30.89
C ASN A 62 45.34 19.42 31.42
N LYS A 63 45.35 18.95 32.67
CA LYS A 63 44.22 18.24 33.31
C LYS A 63 42.89 18.99 33.21
N ASP A 64 42.88 20.30 33.43
CA ASP A 64 41.65 21.11 33.42
C ASP A 64 41.11 21.28 31.99
N GLN A 65 42.01 21.51 31.03
CA GLN A 65 41.66 21.57 29.61
C GLN A 65 41.12 20.22 29.12
N ARG A 66 41.74 19.12 29.54
CA ARG A 66 41.28 17.76 29.23
C ARG A 66 39.89 17.49 29.82
N ALA A 67 39.65 17.85 31.09
CA ALA A 67 38.33 17.68 31.71
C ALA A 67 37.25 18.48 30.98
N SER A 68 37.56 19.72 30.58
CA SER A 68 36.68 20.57 29.78
C SER A 68 36.36 19.96 28.42
N LEU A 69 37.38 19.48 27.69
CA LEU A 69 37.22 18.83 26.39
C LEU A 69 36.39 17.55 26.47
N ILE A 70 36.65 16.69 27.46
CA ILE A 70 35.87 15.46 27.68
C ILE A 70 34.40 15.80 27.98
N SER A 71 34.16 16.80 28.83
CA SER A 71 32.81 17.27 29.17
C SER A 71 32.08 17.84 27.94
N SER A 72 32.76 18.67 27.15
CA SER A 72 32.21 19.23 25.92
C SER A 72 31.91 18.15 24.88
N CYS A 73 32.84 17.21 24.68
CA CYS A 73 32.67 16.08 23.78
C CYS A 73 31.47 15.21 24.19
N SER A 74 31.38 14.85 25.48
CA SER A 74 30.26 14.09 26.04
C SER A 74 28.91 14.76 25.81
N LYS A 75 28.84 16.09 26.00
CA LYS A 75 27.62 16.87 25.72
C LYS A 75 27.24 16.83 24.24
N THR A 76 28.19 17.05 23.34
CA THR A 76 27.95 17.02 21.89
C THR A 76 27.53 15.63 21.41
N ILE A 77 28.17 14.57 21.91
CA ILE A 77 27.79 13.19 21.62
C ILE A 77 26.35 12.93 22.06
N THR A 78 26.01 13.33 23.29
CA THR A 78 24.67 13.13 23.84
C THR A 78 23.63 13.87 23.01
N GLN A 79 23.88 15.14 22.66
CA GLN A 79 23.00 15.92 21.79
C GLN A 79 22.81 15.26 20.43
N TYR A 80 23.90 14.83 19.79
CA TYR A 80 23.85 14.11 18.52
C TYR A 80 23.00 12.84 18.59
N LYS A 81 23.11 12.08 19.68
CA LYS A 81 22.27 10.89 19.91
C LYS A 81 20.78 11.24 20.02
N PHE A 82 20.43 12.33 20.70
CA PHE A 82 19.06 12.81 20.80
C PHE A 82 18.51 13.28 19.44
N ASP A 83 19.26 14.08 18.70
CA ASP A 83 18.85 14.61 17.40
C ASP A 83 18.61 13.47 16.40
N LEU A 84 19.51 12.48 16.39
CA LEU A 84 19.37 11.30 15.54
C LEU A 84 18.14 10.45 15.91
N MET A 85 17.83 10.36 17.21
CA MET A 85 16.62 9.68 17.68
C MET A 85 15.35 10.40 17.20
N SER A 86 15.31 11.73 17.36
CA SER A 86 14.20 12.58 16.91
C SER A 86 13.98 12.45 15.40
N LEU A 87 15.07 12.52 14.61
CA LEU A 87 15.01 12.34 13.17
C LEU A 87 14.46 10.96 12.78
N ASN A 88 14.94 9.89 13.41
CA ASN A 88 14.45 8.54 13.15
C ASN A 88 12.96 8.38 13.46
N LEU A 89 12.49 8.95 14.58
CA LEU A 89 11.08 8.92 14.93
C LEU A 89 10.21 9.65 13.90
N ASN A 90 10.65 10.84 13.47
CA ASN A 90 9.96 11.62 12.44
C ASN A 90 9.88 10.86 11.11
N ILE A 91 10.98 10.23 10.67
CA ILE A 91 11.01 9.42 9.45
C ILE A 91 10.02 8.26 9.55
N MET A 92 10.04 7.51 10.66
CA MET A 92 9.11 6.39 10.85
C MET A 92 7.65 6.84 10.87
N GLU A 93 7.34 7.98 11.50
CA GLU A 93 5.99 8.53 11.52
C GLU A 93 5.55 8.99 10.13
N ASN A 94 6.42 9.59 9.34
CA ASN A 94 6.13 9.97 7.96
C ASN A 94 5.82 8.74 7.10
N ILE A 95 6.69 7.71 7.14
CA ILE A 95 6.48 6.46 6.41
C ILE A 95 5.14 5.82 6.80
N LYS A 96 4.81 5.81 8.09
CA LYS A 96 3.52 5.30 8.57
C LYS A 96 2.35 6.09 7.99
N ARG A 97 2.41 7.41 8.00
CA ARG A 97 1.35 8.27 7.45
C ARG A 97 1.18 8.04 5.95
N ASP A 98 2.28 8.00 5.20
CA ASP A 98 2.26 7.77 3.76
C ASP A 98 1.67 6.40 3.42
N HIS A 99 2.04 5.36 4.16
CA HIS A 99 1.51 4.01 3.96
C HIS A 99 0.00 3.94 4.27
N GLN A 100 -0.43 4.59 5.35
CA GLN A 100 -1.86 4.68 5.69
C GLN A 100 -2.66 5.42 4.62
N GLN A 101 -2.10 6.49 4.05
CA GLN A 101 -2.75 7.22 2.98
C GLN A 101 -2.85 6.36 1.71
N SER A 102 -1.76 5.72 1.31
CA SER A 102 -1.77 4.82 0.15
C SER A 102 -2.79 3.68 0.31
N LEU A 103 -2.97 3.16 1.53
CA LEU A 103 -3.95 2.12 1.81
C LEU A 103 -5.38 2.64 1.66
N LYS A 104 -5.68 3.84 2.16
CA LYS A 104 -6.98 4.51 1.96
C LYS A 104 -7.27 4.73 0.48
N ASP A 105 -6.28 5.19 -0.28
CA ASP A 105 -6.42 5.44 -1.72
C ASP A 105 -6.71 4.14 -2.49
N LEU A 106 -6.03 3.04 -2.13
CA LEU A 106 -6.30 1.72 -2.72
C LEU A 106 -7.68 1.19 -2.35
N GLN A 107 -8.12 1.35 -1.09
CA GLN A 107 -9.46 0.97 -0.66
C GLN A 107 -10.54 1.75 -1.43
N LEU A 108 -10.35 3.06 -1.61
CA LEU A 108 -11.27 3.90 -2.35
C LEU A 108 -11.34 3.48 -3.84
N LYS A 109 -10.20 3.21 -4.47
CA LYS A 109 -10.14 2.68 -5.85
C LYS A 109 -10.87 1.33 -5.98
N LEU A 110 -10.74 0.45 -5.00
CA LEU A 110 -11.42 -0.84 -4.99
C LEU A 110 -12.95 -0.69 -4.88
N ILE A 111 -13.41 0.21 -4.01
CA ILE A 111 -14.84 0.51 -3.86
C ILE A 111 -15.43 1.05 -5.17
N ILE A 112 -14.75 2.01 -5.81
CA ILE A 112 -15.19 2.56 -7.10
C ILE A 112 -15.23 1.48 -8.18
N SER A 113 -14.17 0.67 -8.29
CA SER A 113 -14.09 -0.39 -9.30
C SER A 113 -15.22 -1.42 -9.15
N ASN A 114 -15.58 -1.79 -7.91
CA ASN A 114 -16.69 -2.70 -7.64
C ASN A 114 -18.05 -2.09 -8.01
N HIS A 115 -18.23 -0.78 -7.81
CA HIS A 115 -19.44 -0.07 -8.25
C HIS A 115 -19.54 -0.04 -9.78
N ASP A 116 -18.43 0.12 -10.47
CA ASP A 116 -18.39 0.11 -11.94
C ASP A 116 -18.70 -1.29 -12.49
N GLU A 117 -18.16 -2.36 -11.89
CA GLU A 117 -18.47 -3.74 -12.29
C GLU A 117 -19.95 -4.09 -12.12
N THR A 118 -20.53 -3.76 -10.97
CA THR A 118 -21.98 -3.98 -10.73
C THR A 118 -22.85 -3.18 -11.70
N SER A 119 -22.46 -1.96 -12.04
CA SER A 119 -23.15 -1.14 -13.04
C SER A 119 -23.10 -1.77 -14.44
N ILE A 120 -21.94 -2.33 -14.83
CA ILE A 120 -21.77 -3.05 -16.10
C ILE A 120 -22.63 -4.32 -16.13
N GLU A 121 -22.74 -5.06 -15.03
CA GLU A 121 -23.58 -6.26 -14.94
C GLU A 121 -25.08 -5.93 -15.12
N VAL A 122 -25.56 -4.84 -14.51
CA VAL A 122 -26.94 -4.36 -14.68
C VAL A 122 -27.21 -3.98 -16.14
N ILE A 123 -26.30 -3.27 -16.79
CA ILE A 123 -26.43 -2.90 -18.21
C ILE A 123 -26.46 -4.15 -19.09
N LYS A 124 -25.57 -5.13 -18.86
CA LYS A 124 -25.56 -6.41 -19.59
C LYS A 124 -26.87 -7.18 -19.40
N ALA A 125 -27.38 -7.25 -18.17
CA ALA A 125 -28.66 -7.90 -17.87
C ALA A 125 -29.83 -7.21 -18.61
N GLY A 126 -29.85 -5.87 -18.63
CA GLY A 126 -30.83 -5.08 -19.39
C GLY A 126 -30.77 -5.34 -20.89
N GLN A 127 -29.57 -5.40 -21.47
CA GLN A 127 -29.38 -5.72 -22.89
C GLN A 127 -29.85 -7.14 -23.24
N ILE A 128 -29.58 -8.13 -22.38
CA ILE A 128 -30.06 -9.50 -22.55
C ILE A 128 -31.59 -9.54 -22.49
N ALA A 129 -32.20 -8.85 -21.53
CA ALA A 129 -33.66 -8.77 -21.40
C ALA A 129 -34.30 -8.13 -22.65
N MET A 130 -33.74 -7.03 -23.17
CA MET A 130 -34.20 -6.43 -24.43
C MET A 130 -34.10 -7.41 -25.60
N ARG A 131 -32.96 -8.09 -25.78
CA ARG A 131 -32.80 -9.10 -26.85
C ARG A 131 -33.84 -10.21 -26.75
N LYS A 132 -34.13 -10.71 -25.54
CA LYS A 132 -35.17 -11.74 -25.31
C LYS A 132 -36.57 -11.23 -25.67
N ARG A 133 -36.91 -9.96 -25.40
CA ARG A 133 -38.21 -9.37 -25.77
C ARG A 133 -38.37 -9.14 -27.27
N HIS A 134 -37.29 -8.83 -27.98
CA HIS A 134 -37.34 -8.57 -29.43
C HIS A 134 -37.16 -9.83 -30.30
N HIS A 135 -36.67 -10.93 -29.73
CA HIS A 135 -36.52 -12.21 -30.44
C HIS A 135 -37.84 -12.77 -31.02
N PRO A 136 -38.99 -12.74 -30.32
CA PRO A 136 -40.27 -13.22 -30.85
C PRO A 136 -40.76 -12.34 -32.01
N CYS A 137 -40.62 -11.02 -31.90
CA CYS A 137 -41.03 -10.10 -32.97
C CYS A 137 -40.22 -10.34 -34.25
N ARG A 138 -38.91 -10.61 -34.14
CA ARG A 138 -38.06 -10.87 -35.31
C ARG A 138 -38.47 -12.15 -36.04
N LEU A 139 -38.85 -13.21 -35.31
CA LEU A 139 -39.39 -14.44 -35.89
C LEU A 139 -40.76 -14.23 -36.54
N PHE A 140 -41.61 -13.40 -35.92
CA PHE A 140 -42.92 -13.06 -36.45
C PHE A 140 -42.81 -12.29 -37.78
N PHE A 141 -41.91 -11.31 -37.89
CA PHE A 141 -41.66 -10.58 -39.13
C PHE A 141 -41.09 -11.47 -40.24
N ILE A 142 -40.19 -12.41 -39.93
CA ILE A 142 -39.66 -13.37 -40.90
C ILE A 142 -40.76 -14.32 -41.40
N ASN A 143 -41.59 -14.84 -40.49
CA ASN A 143 -42.70 -15.73 -40.86
C ASN A 143 -43.78 -14.99 -41.67
N CYS A 144 -44.16 -13.77 -41.29
CA CYS A 144 -45.07 -12.95 -42.10
C CYS A 144 -44.51 -12.71 -43.49
N ALA A 145 -43.24 -12.30 -43.63
CA ALA A 145 -42.61 -12.06 -44.93
C ALA A 145 -42.48 -13.33 -45.80
N ALA A 146 -42.33 -14.51 -45.18
CA ALA A 146 -42.33 -15.80 -45.88
C ALA A 146 -43.74 -16.19 -46.37
N VAL A 147 -44.78 -15.90 -45.57
CA VAL A 147 -46.19 -16.11 -45.95
C VAL A 147 -46.58 -15.18 -47.10
N THR A 148 -46.18 -13.90 -47.08
CA THR A 148 -46.47 -12.96 -48.18
C THR A 148 -45.77 -13.37 -49.47
N ARG A 149 -44.53 -13.88 -49.39
CA ARG A 149 -43.82 -14.41 -50.57
C ARG A 149 -44.49 -15.65 -51.17
N ARG A 150 -44.95 -16.60 -50.34
CA ARG A 150 -45.70 -17.77 -50.83
C ARG A 150 -47.03 -17.40 -51.47
N ALA A 151 -47.76 -16.44 -50.88
CA ALA A 151 -49.01 -15.95 -51.43
C ALA A 151 -48.82 -15.34 -52.83
N ASN A 152 -47.75 -14.56 -53.02
CA ASN A 152 -47.44 -13.94 -54.32
C ASN A 152 -46.97 -14.94 -55.39
N SER A 153 -46.29 -16.03 -55.01
CA SER A 153 -45.94 -17.11 -55.95
C SER A 153 -47.14 -18.00 -56.31
N ALA A 154 -48.12 -18.14 -55.42
CA ALA A 154 -49.33 -18.93 -55.68
C ALA A 154 -50.32 -18.18 -56.59
N SER A 155 -50.35 -16.85 -56.56
CA SER A 155 -51.16 -16.03 -57.46
C SER A 155 -50.59 -15.94 -58.89
N GLN A 156 -49.30 -16.22 -59.10
CA GLN A 156 -48.71 -16.33 -60.45
C GLN A 156 -49.01 -17.67 -61.14
N LEU A 157 -49.38 -18.71 -60.40
CA LEU A 157 -49.72 -20.04 -60.93
C LEU A 157 -51.21 -20.21 -61.29
N ARG A 158 -52.05 -19.18 -61.13
CA ARG A 158 -53.49 -19.19 -61.51
C ARG A 158 -53.80 -18.43 -62.80
N VAL A 159 -52.79 -17.98 -63.55
CA VAL A 159 -52.96 -17.21 -64.80
C VAL A 159 -52.32 -17.93 -66.00
N LEU A 160 -52.45 -19.26 -66.05
CA LEU A 160 -52.19 -20.07 -67.25
C LEU A 160 -53.36 -21.03 -67.47
#